data_AF-A0A8H5ADZ5-F1
#
_entry.id   AF-A0A8H5ADZ5-F1
#
_cell.length_a   1.000
_cell.length_b   1.000
_cell.length_c   1.000
_cell.angle_alpha   90.00
_cell.angle_beta   90.00
_cell.angle_gamma   90.00
#
_symmetry.space_group_name_H-M   'P 1'
#
loop_
_entity.id
_entity.type
_entity.pdbx_description
1 polymer ?
#
loop_
_entity_poly.entity_id
_entity_poly.type
_entity_poly.pdbx_seq_one_letter_code
_entity_poly.pdbx_strand_id
1 'polypeptide(L)'
;MLGDALRHGTGWPLCGEIDIFERVNGDLTGFGTVHCGHEGGGPCNEPEGLGQRVTIPDNEFHAWSVVIDRRASSWQDEKITWLLDGEPFHSITGKTLNDEGTWATLAHSPMYILLNVAVGGTWPGNPNKATEAGYKNMMEVAYVAVYETTN
;
A
#
# COMPACT_ATOMS: atom_id res chain seq x y z
N MET A 1 2.33 4.30 -0.45
CA MET A 1 2.02 5.75 -0.43
C MET A 1 1.87 6.14 1.01
N LEU A 2 2.37 7.31 1.40
CA LEU A 2 2.36 7.72 2.80
C LEU A 2 1.68 9.08 2.93
N GLY A 3 0.91 9.27 4.00
CA GLY A 3 0.20 10.51 4.26
C GLY A 3 1.15 11.68 4.36
N ASP A 4 0.84 12.77 3.65
CA ASP A 4 1.63 14.01 3.68
C ASP A 4 1.64 14.62 5.08
N ALA A 5 0.60 14.34 5.90
CA ALA A 5 0.52 14.70 7.31
C ALA A 5 1.76 14.28 8.14
N LEU A 6 2.49 13.23 7.73
CA LEU A 6 3.76 12.85 8.35
C LEU A 6 4.80 13.96 8.30
N ARG A 7 4.85 14.71 7.20
CA ARG A 7 5.75 15.86 7.02
C ARG A 7 5.29 17.08 7.82
N HIS A 8 4.09 17.02 8.38
CA HIS A 8 3.45 18.08 9.15
C HIS A 8 3.24 17.72 10.63
N GLY A 9 3.90 16.65 11.10
CA GLY A 9 3.98 16.30 12.52
C GLY A 9 2.99 15.23 12.99
N THR A 10 2.15 14.67 12.11
CA THR A 10 1.30 13.52 12.45
C THR A 10 2.10 12.23 12.25
N GLY A 11 2.47 11.55 13.34
CA GLY A 11 3.26 10.32 13.27
C GLY A 11 2.55 9.15 12.58
N TRP A 12 3.32 8.14 12.18
CA TRP A 12 2.79 6.85 11.74
C TRP A 12 2.21 6.06 12.94
N PRO A 13 1.13 5.27 12.78
CA PRO A 13 0.33 5.07 11.57
C PRO A 13 -0.81 6.09 11.39
N LEU A 14 -0.93 7.09 12.28
CA LEU A 14 -1.99 8.11 12.23
C LEU A 14 -2.00 8.91 10.92
N CYS A 15 -0.84 9.08 10.27
CA CYS A 15 -0.76 9.76 8.98
C CYS A 15 -1.47 9.01 7.83
N GLY A 16 -1.71 7.71 7.98
CA GLY A 16 -2.22 6.84 6.92
C GLY A 16 -1.13 6.41 5.93
N GLU A 17 -1.20 5.15 5.51
CA GLU A 17 -0.32 4.53 4.52
C GLU A 17 -1.10 3.52 3.68
N ILE A 18 -0.81 3.52 2.38
CA ILE A 18 -1.39 2.61 1.37
C ILE A 18 -0.24 2.00 0.59
N ASP A 19 0.10 0.76 0.89
CA ASP A 19 1.09 0.00 0.17
C ASP A 19 0.48 -0.55 -1.10
N ILE A 20 0.85 0.03 -2.24
CA ILE A 20 0.39 -0.40 -3.55
C ILE A 20 0.97 -1.78 -3.88
N PHE A 21 2.24 -1.98 -3.50
CA PHE A 21 3.00 -3.18 -3.76
C PHE A 21 4.16 -3.29 -2.77
N GLU A 22 4.22 -4.42 -2.06
CA GLU A 22 5.43 -4.91 -1.41
C GLU A 22 5.75 -6.32 -1.88
N ARG A 23 7.05 -6.66 -1.86
CA ARG A 23 7.56 -8.00 -2.14
C ARG A 23 8.79 -8.24 -1.29
N VAL A 24 8.90 -9.46 -0.79
CA VAL A 24 9.97 -9.87 0.13
C VAL A 24 10.74 -11.05 -0.45
N ASN A 25 12.06 -11.06 -0.25
CA ASN A 25 12.96 -12.18 -0.54
C ASN A 25 12.91 -12.76 -1.97
N GLY A 26 12.40 -11.97 -2.94
CA GLY A 26 12.26 -12.42 -4.31
C GLY A 26 11.13 -13.44 -4.51
N ASP A 27 10.23 -13.61 -3.54
CA ASP A 27 9.08 -14.50 -3.69
C ASP A 27 8.11 -13.95 -4.73
N LEU A 28 7.51 -14.83 -5.54
CA LEU A 28 6.47 -14.45 -6.52
C LEU A 28 5.12 -14.23 -5.82
N THR A 29 5.14 -13.41 -4.78
CA THR A 29 3.98 -12.99 -3.99
C THR A 29 4.11 -11.50 -3.73
N GLY A 30 3.12 -10.74 -4.17
CA GLY A 30 2.99 -9.33 -3.87
C GLY A 30 1.96 -9.09 -2.78
N PHE A 31 2.11 -7.98 -2.07
CA PHE A 31 1.23 -7.57 -0.98
C PHE A 31 0.70 -6.17 -1.25
N GLY A 32 -0.58 -5.96 -0.97
CA GLY A 32 -1.21 -4.65 -0.95
C GLY A 32 -1.91 -4.46 0.39
N THR A 33 -1.56 -3.39 1.10
CA THR A 33 -1.90 -3.20 2.52
C THR A 33 -2.27 -1.75 2.80
N VAL A 34 -3.09 -1.53 3.84
CA VAL A 34 -3.19 -0.22 4.48
C VAL A 34 -2.70 -0.30 5.91
N HIS A 35 -2.03 0.77 6.33
CA HIS A 35 -1.68 1.04 7.71
C HIS A 35 -2.30 2.36 8.14
N CYS A 36 -2.97 2.37 9.30
CA CYS A 36 -3.77 3.49 9.76
C CYS A 36 -4.11 3.43 11.26
N GLY A 37 -4.55 4.57 11.81
CA GLY A 37 -5.00 4.63 13.19
C GLY A 37 -3.83 4.54 14.16
N HIS A 38 -3.80 3.50 15.01
CA HIS A 38 -2.81 3.37 16.07
C HIS A 38 -2.29 1.93 16.20
N GLU A 39 -1.08 1.79 16.74
CA GLU A 39 -0.49 0.48 17.06
C GLU A 39 -1.32 -0.33 18.06
N GLY A 40 -1.12 -1.66 18.07
CA GLY A 40 -1.77 -2.57 19.03
C GLY A 40 -3.16 -3.01 18.59
N GLY A 41 -3.33 -3.34 17.32
CA GLY A 41 -4.63 -3.63 16.71
C GLY A 41 -5.19 -2.38 16.05
N GLY A 42 -5.95 -1.56 16.76
CA GLY A 42 -6.58 -0.38 16.14
C GLY A 42 -7.47 -0.72 14.93
N PRO A 43 -7.93 0.27 14.15
CA PRO A 43 -8.81 0.02 13.01
C PRO A 43 -8.13 -0.73 11.86
N CYS A 44 -6.80 -0.62 11.72
CA CYS A 44 -6.04 -1.30 10.67
C CYS A 44 -5.36 -2.61 11.11
N ASN A 45 -5.56 -3.10 12.33
CA ASN A 45 -4.84 -4.26 12.89
C ASN A 45 -3.30 -4.10 12.84
N GLU A 46 -2.79 -2.99 13.39
CA GLU A 46 -1.36 -2.68 13.43
C GLU A 46 -0.57 -3.55 14.42
N PRO A 47 0.67 -3.96 14.08
CA PRO A 47 1.46 -3.52 12.92
C PRO A 47 1.24 -4.34 11.63
N GLU A 48 0.34 -5.31 11.61
CA GLU A 48 0.11 -6.16 10.43
C GLU A 48 -0.59 -5.44 9.27
N GLY A 49 -1.44 -4.45 9.57
CA GLY A 49 -2.23 -3.74 8.57
C GLY A 49 -3.41 -4.56 8.02
N LEU A 50 -4.23 -3.94 7.17
CA LEU A 50 -5.32 -4.62 6.46
C LEU A 50 -4.90 -4.95 5.03
N GLY A 51 -4.19 -6.06 4.88
CA GLY A 51 -3.60 -6.47 3.62
C GLY A 51 -4.18 -7.73 2.99
N GLN A 52 -3.90 -7.88 1.70
CA GLN A 52 -4.01 -9.16 0.99
C GLN A 52 -2.77 -9.41 0.14
N ARG A 53 -2.58 -10.70 -0.18
CA ARG A 53 -1.51 -11.17 -1.05
C ARG A 53 -2.05 -11.61 -2.40
N VAL A 54 -1.21 -11.51 -3.42
CA VAL A 54 -1.50 -11.99 -4.76
C VAL A 54 -0.26 -12.68 -5.34
N THR A 55 -0.46 -13.73 -6.14
CA THR A 55 0.64 -14.39 -6.85
C THR A 55 1.11 -13.50 -8.00
N ILE A 56 2.41 -13.29 -8.09
CA ILE A 56 3.03 -12.60 -9.24
C ILE A 56 3.32 -13.66 -10.32
N PRO A 57 2.90 -13.47 -11.58
CA PRO A 57 3.10 -14.47 -12.63
C PRO A 57 4.57 -14.81 -12.87
N ASP A 58 5.43 -13.80 -12.96
CA ASP A 58 6.85 -13.93 -13.24
C ASP A 58 7.63 -12.69 -12.76
N ASN A 59 8.85 -12.47 -13.26
CA ASN A 59 9.69 -11.32 -12.91
C ASN A 59 9.72 -10.26 -14.04
N GLU A 60 8.74 -10.24 -14.93
CA GLU A 60 8.61 -9.21 -15.95
C GLU A 60 7.92 -7.96 -15.39
N PHE A 61 7.74 -6.94 -16.23
CA PHE A 61 6.99 -5.75 -15.85
C PHE A 61 5.52 -6.08 -15.62
N HIS A 62 5.04 -5.73 -14.43
CA HIS A 62 3.64 -5.81 -14.04
C HIS A 62 3.12 -4.44 -13.60
N ALA A 63 1.85 -4.17 -13.87
CA ALA A 63 1.20 -2.94 -13.46
C ALA A 63 0.56 -3.11 -12.07
N TRP A 64 1.15 -2.46 -11.06
CA TRP A 64 0.59 -2.37 -9.72
C TRP A 64 -0.15 -1.06 -9.56
N SER A 65 -1.41 -1.11 -9.12
CA SER A 65 -2.22 0.10 -8.99
C SER A 65 -3.18 0.04 -7.81
N VAL A 66 -3.54 1.22 -7.32
CA VAL A 66 -4.63 1.41 -6.37
C VAL A 66 -5.64 2.39 -6.97
N VAL A 67 -6.92 2.08 -6.82
CA VAL A 67 -8.04 2.97 -7.15
C VAL A 67 -8.73 3.37 -5.85
N ILE A 68 -8.76 4.68 -5.58
CA ILE A 68 -9.52 5.28 -4.48
C ILE A 68 -10.82 5.84 -5.08
N ASP A 69 -11.91 5.09 -4.94
CA ASP A 69 -13.23 5.45 -5.47
C ASP A 69 -14.07 6.18 -4.40
N ARG A 70 -14.21 7.50 -4.60
CA ARG A 70 -14.96 8.42 -3.73
C ARG A 70 -16.29 8.87 -4.34
N ARG A 71 -16.79 8.14 -5.35
CA ARG A 71 -18.03 8.54 -6.06
C ARG A 71 -19.28 8.33 -5.22
N ALA A 72 -19.21 7.51 -4.18
CA ALA A 72 -20.33 7.29 -3.27
C ALA A 72 -20.67 8.58 -2.51
N SER A 73 -21.95 8.75 -2.17
CA SER A 73 -22.39 9.90 -1.36
C SER A 73 -22.07 9.78 0.13
N SER A 74 -21.65 8.59 0.57
CA SER A 74 -21.34 8.25 1.96
C SER A 74 -19.95 7.64 2.03
N TRP A 75 -19.12 8.10 2.97
CA TRP A 75 -17.76 7.59 3.15
C TRP A 75 -17.71 6.08 3.39
N GLN A 76 -18.77 5.51 3.98
CA GLN A 76 -18.89 4.07 4.22
C GLN A 76 -18.90 3.24 2.93
N ASP A 77 -19.43 3.79 1.84
CA ASP A 77 -19.55 3.08 0.56
C ASP A 77 -18.43 3.43 -0.42
N GLU A 78 -17.52 4.34 -0.03
CA GLU A 78 -16.26 4.56 -0.75
C GLU A 78 -15.33 3.35 -0.59
N LYS A 79 -14.40 3.20 -1.55
CA LYS A 79 -13.60 1.99 -1.68
C LYS A 79 -12.17 2.28 -2.09
N ILE A 80 -11.22 1.55 -1.50
CA ILE A 80 -9.83 1.46 -1.98
C ILE A 80 -9.65 0.05 -2.53
N THR A 81 -9.20 -0.06 -3.78
CA THR A 81 -9.04 -1.35 -4.49
C THR A 81 -7.63 -1.45 -5.06
N TRP A 82 -6.95 -2.57 -4.79
CA TRP A 82 -5.63 -2.87 -5.36
C TRP A 82 -5.79 -3.79 -6.56
N LEU A 83 -4.98 -3.55 -7.58
CA LEU A 83 -4.97 -4.32 -8.81
C LEU A 83 -3.56 -4.71 -9.22
N LEU A 84 -3.42 -5.93 -9.73
CA LEU A 84 -2.25 -6.44 -10.43
C LEU A 84 -2.67 -6.66 -11.88
N ASP A 85 -1.99 -5.99 -12.81
CA ASP A 85 -2.28 -6.05 -14.26
C ASP A 85 -3.74 -5.72 -14.62
N GLY A 86 -4.35 -4.82 -13.83
CA GLY A 86 -5.75 -4.42 -13.99
C GLY A 86 -6.77 -5.38 -13.36
N GLU A 87 -6.33 -6.51 -12.79
CA GLU A 87 -7.20 -7.45 -12.08
C GLU A 87 -7.21 -7.14 -10.57
N PRO A 88 -8.39 -6.91 -9.96
CA PRO A 88 -8.47 -6.58 -8.54
C PRO A 88 -8.15 -7.80 -7.66
N PHE A 89 -7.28 -7.63 -6.68
CA PHE A 89 -6.92 -8.69 -5.72
C PHE A 89 -7.21 -8.35 -4.26
N HIS A 90 -7.40 -7.07 -3.94
CA HIS A 90 -7.75 -6.63 -2.58
C HIS A 90 -8.71 -5.46 -2.63
N SER A 91 -9.56 -5.35 -1.62
CA SER A 91 -10.29 -4.12 -1.37
C SER A 91 -10.78 -3.96 0.07
N ILE A 92 -10.81 -2.71 0.50
CA ILE A 92 -11.46 -2.23 1.71
C ILE A 92 -12.47 -1.13 1.36
N THR A 93 -13.54 -1.03 2.16
CA THR A 93 -14.48 0.09 2.12
C THR A 93 -14.45 0.86 3.45
N GLY A 94 -14.95 2.10 3.44
CA GLY A 94 -15.12 2.87 4.68
C GLY A 94 -15.96 2.10 5.69
N LYS A 95 -17.00 1.39 5.25
CA LYS A 95 -17.82 0.52 6.10
C LYS A 95 -17.05 -0.60 6.76
N THR A 96 -16.12 -1.23 6.05
CA THR A 96 -15.30 -2.32 6.63
C THR A 96 -14.28 -1.79 7.63
N LEU A 97 -13.71 -0.60 7.41
CA LEU A 97 -12.82 0.07 8.36
C LEU A 97 -13.59 0.59 9.58
N ASN A 98 -14.81 1.09 9.35
CA ASN A 98 -15.75 1.57 10.34
C ASN A 98 -15.23 2.70 11.26
N ASP A 99 -14.36 3.56 10.74
CA ASP A 99 -13.85 4.76 11.40
C ASP A 99 -13.68 5.89 10.38
N GLU A 100 -14.53 6.93 10.46
CA GLU A 100 -14.58 8.01 9.46
C GLU A 100 -13.30 8.86 9.44
N GLY A 101 -12.77 9.18 10.63
CA GLY A 101 -11.56 10.01 10.74
C GLY A 101 -10.35 9.29 10.15
N THR A 102 -10.24 8.00 10.42
CA THR A 102 -9.19 7.14 9.86
C THR A 102 -9.38 6.90 8.37
N TRP A 103 -10.63 6.69 7.90
CA TRP A 103 -10.91 6.60 6.48
C TRP A 103 -10.48 7.87 5.73
N ALA A 104 -10.70 9.04 6.33
CA ALA A 104 -10.29 10.32 5.76
C ALA A 104 -8.78 10.47 5.61
N THR A 105 -7.94 9.83 6.44
CA THR A 105 -6.47 9.87 6.28
C THR A 105 -6.01 9.05 5.07
N LEU A 106 -6.77 8.02 4.68
CA LEU A 106 -6.47 7.15 3.54
C LEU A 106 -7.07 7.66 2.22
N ALA A 107 -8.32 8.16 2.25
CA ALA A 107 -9.06 8.50 1.03
C ALA A 107 -9.20 10.01 0.77
N HIS A 108 -9.18 10.85 1.81
CA HIS A 108 -9.49 12.28 1.71
C HIS A 108 -8.34 13.21 2.07
N SER A 109 -7.17 12.66 2.40
CA SER A 109 -5.98 13.42 2.76
C SER A 109 -4.91 13.32 1.67
N PRO A 110 -4.08 14.36 1.48
CA PRO A 110 -2.97 14.29 0.55
C PRO A 110 -1.97 13.21 0.98
N MET A 111 -1.47 12.48 -0.01
CA MET A 111 -0.40 11.49 0.15
C MET A 111 0.72 11.76 -0.84
N TYR A 112 1.91 11.26 -0.54
CA TYR A 112 3.03 11.22 -1.49
C TYR A 112 3.42 9.78 -1.80
N ILE A 113 3.95 9.57 -3.01
CA ILE A 113 4.42 8.27 -3.48
C ILE A 113 5.85 8.04 -2.97
N LEU A 114 6.10 6.82 -2.51
CA LEU A 114 7.42 6.33 -2.13
C LEU A 114 7.73 5.12 -3.02
N LEU A 115 8.98 5.04 -3.45
CA LEU A 115 9.56 3.90 -4.14
C LEU A 115 10.91 3.63 -3.48
N ASN A 116 11.10 2.44 -2.96
CA ASN A 116 12.34 2.04 -2.30
C ASN A 116 12.60 0.55 -2.45
N VAL A 117 13.87 0.18 -2.26
CA VAL A 117 14.29 -1.20 -2.05
C VAL A 117 14.94 -1.25 -0.67
N ALA A 118 14.23 -1.83 0.30
CA ALA A 118 14.77 -2.04 1.64
C ALA A 118 15.67 -3.29 1.67
N VAL A 119 16.70 -3.28 2.51
CA VAL A 119 17.61 -4.41 2.72
C VAL A 119 17.65 -4.74 4.20
N GLY A 120 17.00 -5.84 4.57
CA GLY A 120 16.81 -6.24 5.95
C GLY A 120 15.51 -5.70 6.58
N GLY A 121 15.23 -6.13 7.81
CA GLY A 121 14.02 -5.75 8.55
C GLY A 121 13.43 -6.94 9.30
N THR A 122 12.49 -6.68 10.21
CA THR A 122 11.82 -7.74 10.99
C THR A 122 11.10 -8.73 10.07
N TRP A 123 10.42 -8.23 9.04
CA TRP A 123 9.67 -9.05 8.10
C TRP A 123 10.54 -9.83 7.09
N PRO A 124 11.44 -9.21 6.32
CA PRO A 124 12.31 -9.94 5.39
C PRO A 124 13.41 -10.77 6.09
N GLY A 125 13.73 -10.45 7.35
CA GLY A 125 14.89 -10.98 8.06
C GLY A 125 16.17 -10.24 7.71
N ASN A 126 17.28 -10.60 8.39
CA ASN A 126 18.57 -9.98 8.12
C ASN A 126 19.16 -10.44 6.77
N PRO A 127 19.89 -9.56 6.06
CA PRO A 127 20.67 -9.94 4.90
C PRO A 127 21.60 -11.11 5.22
N ASN A 128 21.72 -12.05 4.29
CA ASN A 128 22.53 -13.25 4.46
C ASN A 128 23.31 -13.56 3.17
N LYS A 129 23.93 -14.73 3.09
CA LYS A 129 24.76 -15.13 1.93
C LYS A 129 23.97 -15.24 0.61
N ALA A 130 22.64 -15.35 0.67
CA ALA A 130 21.77 -15.32 -0.50
C ALA A 130 21.30 -13.90 -0.87
N THR A 131 21.63 -12.88 -0.08
CA THR A 131 21.35 -11.49 -0.42
C THR A 131 22.37 -11.02 -1.45
N GLU A 132 21.94 -10.98 -2.71
CA GLU A 132 22.76 -10.63 -3.85
C GLU A 132 22.67 -9.12 -4.15
N ALA A 133 23.79 -8.47 -4.46
CA ALA A 133 23.83 -7.07 -4.90
C ALA A 133 23.84 -6.95 -6.44
N GLY A 134 23.73 -5.72 -6.94
CA GLY A 134 23.90 -5.37 -8.35
C GLY A 134 22.61 -5.32 -9.16
N TYR A 135 22.73 -4.97 -10.45
CA TYR A 135 21.61 -4.68 -11.34
C TYR A 135 20.62 -5.84 -11.53
N LYS A 136 21.07 -7.09 -11.37
CA LYS A 136 20.18 -8.27 -11.46
C LYS A 136 19.12 -8.33 -10.34
N ASN A 137 19.27 -7.52 -9.28
CA ASN A 137 18.35 -7.45 -8.14
C ASN A 137 17.80 -6.02 -7.93
N MET A 138 17.81 -5.18 -8.97
CA MET A 138 17.27 -3.82 -8.88
C MET A 138 15.74 -3.82 -8.99
N MET A 139 15.11 -2.74 -8.50
CA MET A 139 13.73 -2.42 -8.85
C MET A 139 13.74 -1.58 -10.12
N GLU A 140 13.08 -2.08 -11.16
CA GLU A 140 12.87 -1.35 -12.42
C GLU A 140 11.47 -0.75 -12.45
N VAL A 141 11.39 0.55 -12.71
CA VAL A 141 10.12 1.29 -12.77
C VAL A 141 10.01 1.95 -14.13
N ALA A 142 9.15 1.40 -15.00
CA ALA A 142 8.94 1.94 -16.34
C ALA A 142 8.27 3.32 -16.28
N TYR A 143 7.26 3.49 -15.43
CA TYR A 143 6.61 4.77 -15.18
C TYR A 143 5.87 4.77 -13.84
N VAL A 144 5.54 5.98 -13.38
CA VAL A 144 4.51 6.23 -12.36
C VAL A 144 3.52 7.19 -12.97
N ALA A 145 2.23 6.91 -12.84
CA ALA A 145 1.17 7.78 -13.32
C ALA A 145 0.06 7.89 -12.27
N VAL A 146 -0.51 9.08 -12.16
CA VAL A 146 -1.67 9.37 -11.31
C VAL A 146 -2.75 9.92 -12.23
N TYR A 147 -3.92 9.32 -12.15
CA TYR A 147 -5.08 9.72 -12.95
C TYR A 147 -6.19 10.16 -12.01
N GLU A 148 -6.94 11.16 -12.44
CA GLU A 148 -8.16 11.60 -11.80
C GLU A 148 -9.26 11.63 -12.85
N THR A 149 -10.43 11.09 -12.53
CA THR A 149 -11.65 11.28 -13.30
C THR A 149 -12.56 12.19 -12.51
N THR A 150 -12.82 13.38 -13.04
CA THR A 150 -13.91 14.24 -12.59
C THR A 150 -15.20 13.81 -13.28
N ASN A 151 -16.27 13.63 -12.52
CA ASN A 151 -17.63 13.58 -13.08
C ASN A 151 -18.05 14.97 -13.55
#